data_AF-A0A968TNH5-F1
#
_entry.id   AF-A0A968TNH5-F1
#
_cell.length_a   1.000
_cell.length_b   1.000
_cell.length_c   1.000
_cell.angle_alpha   90.00
_cell.angle_beta   90.00
_cell.angle_gamma   90.00
#
_symmetry.space_group_name_H-M   'P 1'
#
loop_
_entity.id
_entity.type
_entity.pdbx_description
1 polymer ?
#
loop_
_entity_poly.entity_id
_entity_poly.type
_entity_poly.pdbx_seq_one_letter_code
_entity_poly.pdbx_strand_id
1 'polypeptide(L)'
;MNISDWLKKNPQISSDFIGSDTAELVKAKRLKVSVVNQFFPPDYAPTGQLIEELVKQLDRQGAEVEVFTGQPGYAFNAAKAPAFEKLGRVKVKRSRTSQLFPNRIRGKPFNGILFSIRTFLYLLNPSASAT
;
A
#
# COMPACT_ATOMS: atom_id res chain seq x y z
N MET A 1 28.78 41.75 -22.61
CA MET A 1 28.66 41.26 -21.22
C MET A 1 28.07 39.87 -21.27
N ASN A 2 28.73 38.85 -20.71
CA ASN A 2 28.30 37.45 -20.81
C ASN A 2 27.25 37.13 -19.73
N ILE A 3 26.31 36.24 -20.03
CA ILE A 3 25.26 35.81 -19.09
C ILE A 3 25.87 35.16 -17.84
N SER A 4 26.96 34.40 -18.02
CA SER A 4 27.72 33.80 -16.92
C SER A 4 28.33 34.84 -15.98
N ASP A 5 28.85 35.94 -16.53
CA ASP A 5 29.40 37.05 -15.73
C ASP A 5 28.31 37.79 -14.97
N TRP A 6 27.14 37.98 -15.58
CA TRP A 6 25.98 38.62 -14.95
C TRP A 6 25.41 37.76 -13.81
N LEU A 7 25.37 36.43 -13.98
CA LEU A 7 24.93 35.49 -12.95
C LEU A 7 25.89 35.45 -11.75
N LYS A 8 27.22 35.43 -11.98
CA LYS A 8 28.22 35.53 -10.90
C LYS A 8 28.05 36.79 -10.06
N LYS A 9 27.58 37.88 -10.68
CA LYS A 9 27.37 39.17 -10.02
C LYS A 9 26.07 39.22 -9.19
N ASN A 10 25.15 38.28 -9.42
CA ASN A 10 23.84 38.23 -8.76
C ASN A 10 23.59 36.84 -8.13
N PRO A 11 24.33 36.48 -7.06
CA PRO A 11 24.29 35.13 -6.47
C PRO A 11 22.90 34.75 -5.93
N GLN A 12 22.10 35.72 -5.48
CA GLN A 12 20.74 35.51 -4.97
C GLN A 12 19.79 34.96 -6.06
N ILE A 13 19.91 35.47 -7.30
CA ILE A 13 19.09 35.03 -8.44
C ILE A 13 19.42 33.57 -8.79
N SER A 14 20.69 33.19 -8.69
CA SER A 14 21.13 31.81 -8.95
C SER A 14 20.65 30.84 -7.88
N SER A 15 20.63 31.22 -6.60
CA SER A 15 20.14 30.36 -5.52
C SER A 15 18.63 30.19 -5.55
N ASP A 16 17.88 31.23 -5.89
CA ASP A 16 16.42 31.19 -5.95
C ASP A 16 15.93 30.31 -7.13
N PHE A 17 16.59 30.41 -8.29
CA PHE A 17 16.30 29.57 -9.46
C PHE A 17 16.67 28.10 -9.24
N ILE A 18 17.83 27.82 -8.63
CA ILE A 18 18.26 26.44 -8.37
C ILE A 18 17.46 25.83 -7.21
N GLY A 19 17.04 26.64 -6.24
CA GLY A 19 16.33 26.20 -5.04
C GLY A 19 14.83 25.91 -5.25
N SER A 20 14.14 26.64 -6.13
CA SER A 20 12.69 26.43 -6.37
C SER A 20 12.41 25.13 -7.13
N ASP A 21 13.15 24.88 -8.21
CA ASP A 21 12.92 23.72 -9.09
C ASP A 21 13.32 22.42 -8.41
N THR A 22 14.43 22.42 -7.66
CA THR A 22 14.89 21.24 -6.92
C THR A 22 13.98 20.92 -5.73
N ALA A 23 13.43 21.93 -5.05
CA ALA A 23 12.47 21.72 -3.97
C ALA A 23 11.10 21.23 -4.48
N GLU A 24 10.61 21.71 -5.62
CA GLU A 24 9.40 21.17 -6.26
C GLU A 24 9.59 19.75 -6.80
N LEU A 25 10.75 19.45 -7.40
CA LEU A 25 11.11 18.10 -7.83
C LEU A 25 11.22 17.12 -6.65
N VAL A 26 11.76 17.55 -5.51
CA VAL A 26 11.82 16.75 -4.26
C VAL A 26 10.44 16.66 -3.59
N LYS A 27 9.54 17.62 -3.84
CA LYS A 27 8.11 17.55 -3.50
C LYS A 27 7.31 16.74 -4.52
N ALA A 28 7.94 15.86 -5.29
CA ALA A 28 7.22 14.83 -6.03
C ALA A 28 6.37 14.02 -5.03
N LYS A 29 5.05 14.19 -5.13
CA LYS A 29 4.07 13.49 -4.30
C LYS A 29 4.33 11.99 -4.46
N ARG A 30 4.73 11.34 -3.37
CA ARG A 30 4.94 9.89 -3.32
C ARG A 30 3.68 9.20 -3.84
N LEU A 31 3.85 8.27 -4.78
CA LEU A 31 2.74 7.48 -5.29
C LEU A 31 2.14 6.67 -4.12
N LYS A 32 0.87 6.89 -3.82
CA LYS A 32 0.12 6.12 -2.83
C LYS A 32 -0.73 5.09 -3.54
N VAL A 33 -0.57 3.82 -3.17
CA VAL A 33 -1.26 2.70 -3.80
C VAL A 33 -2.02 1.91 -2.74
N SER A 34 -3.34 1.85 -2.86
CA SER A 34 -4.18 0.95 -2.08
C SER A 34 -4.46 -0.31 -2.88
N VAL A 35 -4.09 -1.46 -2.34
CA VAL A 35 -4.30 -2.78 -2.93
C VAL A 35 -5.33 -3.52 -2.09
N VAL A 36 -6.35 -4.06 -2.75
CA VAL A 36 -7.35 -4.91 -2.10
C VAL A 36 -7.24 -6.31 -2.69
N ASN A 37 -6.95 -7.29 -1.84
CA ASN A 37 -7.02 -8.69 -2.23
C ASN A 37 -7.38 -9.53 -1.01
N GLN A 38 -8.35 -10.44 -1.14
CA GLN A 38 -8.79 -11.30 -0.03
C GLN A 38 -7.65 -12.14 0.54
N PHE A 39 -6.68 -12.50 -0.29
CA PHE A 39 -5.55 -13.34 0.10
C PHE A 39 -4.24 -12.57 0.05
N PHE A 40 -3.40 -12.78 1.06
CA PHE A 40 -2.06 -12.21 1.15
C PHE A 40 -1.22 -13.06 2.12
N PRO A 41 0.10 -13.25 1.90
CA PRO A 41 0.99 -14.02 2.78
C PRO A 41 0.76 -13.70 4.25
N PRO A 42 0.73 -14.65 5.18
CA PRO A 42 1.21 -16.02 5.06
C PRO A 42 0.24 -16.98 4.35
N ASP A 43 -0.81 -16.47 3.71
CA ASP A 43 -1.67 -17.27 2.82
C ASP A 43 -0.91 -17.74 1.55
N TYR A 44 -1.14 -19.00 1.16
CA TYR A 44 -0.51 -19.62 -0.02
C TYR A 44 -1.35 -19.51 -1.30
N ALA A 45 -2.48 -18.79 -1.29
CA ALA A 45 -3.26 -18.57 -2.49
C ALA A 45 -2.39 -17.92 -3.60
N PRO A 46 -2.45 -18.42 -4.85
CA PRO A 46 -1.62 -17.91 -5.94
C PRO A 46 -1.75 -16.40 -6.17
N THR A 47 -2.96 -15.85 -6.06
CA THR A 47 -3.19 -14.41 -6.19
C THR A 47 -2.56 -13.62 -5.04
N GLY A 48 -2.50 -14.18 -3.83
CA GLY A 48 -1.83 -13.57 -2.69
C GLY A 48 -0.32 -13.45 -2.91
N GLN A 49 0.30 -14.51 -3.42
CA GLN A 49 1.73 -14.55 -3.76
C GLN A 49 2.08 -13.58 -4.90
N LEU A 50 1.24 -13.51 -5.94
CA LEU A 50 1.40 -12.53 -7.02
C LEU A 50 1.34 -11.09 -6.49
N ILE A 51 0.36 -10.79 -5.64
CA ILE A 51 0.19 -9.45 -5.05
C ILE A 51 1.37 -9.12 -4.12
N GLU A 52 1.90 -10.08 -3.37
CA GLU A 52 3.11 -9.87 -2.55
C GLU A 52 4.28 -9.37 -3.38
N GLU A 53 4.58 -10.05 -4.48
CA GLU A 53 5.70 -9.64 -5.35
C GLU A 53 5.43 -8.28 -6.00
N LEU A 54 4.20 -8.02 -6.43
CA LEU A 54 3.82 -6.70 -6.97
C LEU A 54 4.05 -5.57 -5.97
N VAL A 55 3.57 -5.71 -4.72
CA VAL A 55 3.70 -4.63 -3.73
C VAL A 55 5.14 -4.43 -3.26
N LYS A 56 5.96 -5.49 -3.22
CA LYS A 56 7.41 -5.38 -2.98
C LYS A 56 8.09 -4.59 -4.08
N GLN A 57 7.74 -4.83 -5.35
CA GLN A 57 8.32 -4.07 -6.47
C GLN A 57 7.89 -2.59 -6.42
N LEU A 58 6.65 -2.29 -6.06
CA LEU A 58 6.17 -0.91 -5.88
C LEU A 58 6.87 -0.20 -4.71
N ASP A 59 7.10 -0.88 -3.58
CA ASP A 59 7.88 -0.34 -2.45
C ASP A 59 9.30 0.02 -2.87
N ARG A 60 9.97 -0.88 -3.64
CA ARG A 60 11.31 -0.62 -4.21
C ARG A 60 11.34 0.61 -5.11
N GLN A 61 10.26 0.87 -5.84
CA GLN A 61 10.10 2.08 -6.68
C GLN A 61 9.71 3.33 -5.88
N GLY A 62 9.60 3.22 -4.55
CA GLY A 62 9.37 4.35 -3.66
C GLY A 62 7.91 4.69 -3.39
N ALA A 63 6.97 3.83 -3.82
CA ALA A 63 5.56 3.98 -3.52
C ALA A 63 5.25 3.69 -2.03
N GLU A 64 4.22 4.35 -1.50
CA GLU A 64 3.61 4.00 -0.22
C GLU A 64 2.42 3.07 -0.51
N VAL A 65 2.52 1.82 -0.07
CA VAL A 65 1.52 0.79 -0.40
C VAL A 65 0.75 0.38 0.86
N GLU A 66 -0.58 0.37 0.76
CA GLU A 66 -1.45 -0.21 1.77
C GLU A 66 -2.20 -1.40 1.18
N VAL A 67 -2.10 -2.55 1.83
CA VAL A 67 -2.79 -3.79 1.44
C VAL A 67 -3.92 -4.05 2.40
N PHE A 68 -5.15 -4.02 1.90
CA PHE A 68 -6.33 -4.50 2.63
C PHE A 68 -6.64 -5.94 2.23
N THR A 69 -6.62 -6.85 3.20
CA THR A 69 -6.72 -8.29 2.95
C THR A 69 -7.52 -9.03 4.01
N GLY A 70 -7.80 -10.32 3.80
CA GLY A 70 -8.42 -11.19 4.79
C GLY A 70 -7.40 -11.80 5.74
N GLN A 71 -7.91 -12.50 6.76
CA GLN A 71 -7.10 -13.49 7.47
C GLN A 71 -6.80 -14.70 6.56
N PRO A 72 -5.68 -15.40 6.78
CA PRO A 72 -5.31 -16.57 5.96
C PRO A 72 -6.42 -17.62 5.94
N GLY A 73 -6.77 -18.07 4.74
CA GLY A 73 -7.72 -19.16 4.48
C GLY A 73 -7.06 -20.41 3.88
N TYR A 74 -5.86 -20.28 3.30
CA TYR A 74 -5.09 -21.40 2.74
C TYR A 74 -3.75 -21.65 3.45
N ALA A 75 -3.49 -21.02 4.59
CA ALA A 75 -2.28 -21.27 5.39
C ALA A 75 -2.45 -22.52 6.26
N PHE A 76 -1.62 -23.55 6.03
CA PHE A 76 -1.66 -24.80 6.80
C PHE A 76 -1.25 -24.64 8.27
N ASN A 77 -0.28 -23.78 8.57
CA ASN A 77 0.32 -23.63 9.90
C ASN A 77 0.01 -22.30 10.60
N ALA A 78 -0.68 -21.37 9.93
CA ALA A 78 -0.94 -20.03 10.46
C ALA A 78 -2.38 -19.62 10.17
N ALA A 79 -3.32 -20.22 10.90
CA ALA A 79 -4.74 -19.89 10.75
C ALA A 79 -5.04 -18.42 11.04
N LYS A 80 -4.19 -17.71 11.81
CA LYS A 80 -4.33 -16.29 12.14
C LYS A 80 -3.02 -15.55 11.91
N ALA A 81 -3.12 -14.34 11.36
CA ALA A 81 -2.04 -13.38 11.18
C ALA A 81 -2.38 -12.05 11.88
N PRO A 82 -1.39 -11.21 12.23
CA PRO A 82 -1.61 -9.91 12.85
C PRO A 82 -2.62 -9.07 12.08
N ALA A 83 -3.48 -8.33 12.79
CA ALA A 83 -4.48 -7.47 12.15
C ALA A 83 -3.85 -6.29 11.39
N PHE A 84 -2.67 -5.87 11.85
CA PHE A 84 -1.85 -4.84 11.23
C PHE A 84 -0.40 -5.32 11.25
N GLU A 85 0.29 -5.16 10.13
CA GLU A 85 1.70 -5.48 9.99
C GLU A 85 2.34 -4.48 9.02
N LYS A 86 3.64 -4.25 9.18
CA LYS A 86 4.43 -3.36 8.33
C LYS A 86 5.63 -4.12 7.80
N LEU A 87 5.76 -4.17 6.47
CA LEU A 87 6.82 -4.85 5.75
C LEU A 87 7.53 -3.82 4.88
N GLY A 88 8.62 -3.24 5.36
CA GLY A 88 9.23 -2.08 4.71
C GLY A 88 8.29 -0.88 4.73
N ARG A 89 7.89 -0.36 3.56
CA ARG A 89 6.88 0.72 3.44
C ARG A 89 5.50 0.19 3.08
N VAL A 90 5.35 -1.13 2.96
CA VAL A 90 4.05 -1.77 2.77
C VAL A 90 3.36 -1.91 4.13
N LYS A 91 2.19 -1.30 4.26
CA LYS A 91 1.27 -1.51 5.39
C LYS A 91 0.28 -2.59 4.99
N VAL A 92 0.03 -3.58 5.84
CA VAL A 92 -0.99 -4.59 5.59
C VAL A 92 -2.00 -4.56 6.72
N LYS A 93 -3.28 -4.54 6.34
CA LYS A 93 -4.44 -4.48 7.22
C LYS A 93 -5.36 -5.66 6.93
N ARG A 94 -5.55 -6.51 7.93
CA ARG A 94 -6.32 -7.75 7.80
C ARG A 94 -7.71 -7.62 8.39
N SER A 95 -8.72 -7.87 7.57
CA SER A 95 -10.09 -8.06 8.03
C SER A 95 -10.24 -9.39 8.75
N ARG A 96 -10.82 -9.36 9.95
CA ARG A 96 -11.14 -10.55 10.77
C ARG A 96 -12.41 -11.28 10.32
N THR A 97 -13.15 -10.75 9.33
CA THR A 97 -14.45 -11.29 8.93
C THR A 97 -14.38 -12.63 8.20
N SER A 98 -13.24 -13.03 7.65
CA SER A 98 -13.07 -14.32 6.96
C SER A 98 -13.03 -15.54 7.90
N GLN A 99 -13.08 -15.34 9.21
CA GLN A 99 -12.93 -16.43 10.20
C GLN A 99 -14.18 -16.71 11.03
N LEU A 100 -15.32 -16.08 10.73
CA LEU A 100 -16.52 -16.25 11.57
C LEU A 100 -17.14 -17.66 11.49
N PHE A 101 -16.79 -18.48 10.49
CA PHE A 101 -17.32 -19.84 10.33
C PHE A 101 -16.26 -20.87 9.87
N PRO A 102 -15.26 -21.20 10.71
CA PRO A 102 -14.16 -22.10 10.32
C PRO A 102 -14.59 -23.57 10.18
N ASN A 103 -15.65 -24.00 10.90
CA ASN A 103 -16.02 -25.42 11.04
C ASN A 103 -17.03 -25.96 10.01
N ARG A 104 -17.47 -25.16 9.03
CA ARG A 104 -18.47 -25.59 8.04
C ARG A 104 -17.94 -25.37 6.63
N ILE A 105 -17.29 -26.40 6.08
CA ILE A 105 -16.65 -26.41 4.74
C ILE A 105 -17.66 -26.24 3.58
N ARG A 106 -18.93 -25.91 3.88
CA ARG A 106 -19.96 -25.46 2.91
C ARG A 106 -20.16 -23.93 2.86
N GLY A 107 -19.31 -23.15 3.55
CA GLY A 107 -19.42 -21.67 3.67
C GLY A 107 -18.45 -20.83 2.81
N LYS A 108 -17.64 -21.42 1.92
CA LYS A 108 -16.61 -20.69 1.15
C LYS A 108 -17.07 -19.40 0.44
N PRO A 109 -18.25 -19.33 -0.23
CA PRO A 109 -18.70 -18.08 -0.86
C PRO A 109 -19.11 -17.01 0.15
N PHE A 110 -19.56 -17.36 1.36
CA PHE A 110 -19.94 -16.39 2.39
C PHE A 110 -18.74 -15.58 2.86
N ASN A 111 -17.56 -16.19 2.97
CA ASN A 111 -16.35 -15.45 3.31
C ASN A 111 -16.00 -14.40 2.25
N GLY A 112 -16.19 -14.74 0.97
CA GLY A 112 -16.04 -13.78 -0.12
C GLY A 112 -17.04 -12.63 0.00
N ILE A 113 -18.32 -12.93 0.24
CA ILE A 113 -19.37 -11.91 0.41
C ILE A 113 -19.09 -10.99 1.61
N LEU A 114 -18.75 -11.56 2.78
CA LEU A 114 -18.40 -10.78 3.97
C LEU A 114 -17.15 -9.92 3.74
N PHE A 115 -16.15 -10.46 3.05
CA PHE A 115 -14.97 -9.69 2.67
C PHE A 115 -15.33 -8.55 1.72
N SER A 116 -16.16 -8.80 0.69
CA SER A 116 -16.62 -7.77 -0.24
C SER A 116 -17.41 -6.65 0.45
N ILE A 117 -18.34 -6.97 1.35
CA ILE A 117 -19.08 -5.97 2.13
C ILE A 117 -18.10 -5.15 2.99
N ARG A 118 -17.15 -5.81 3.66
CA ARG A 118 -16.16 -5.12 4.49
C ARG A 118 -15.24 -4.23 3.67
N THR A 119 -14.80 -4.68 2.51
CA THR A 119 -14.02 -3.91 1.53
C THR A 119 -14.81 -2.70 1.06
N PHE A 120 -16.08 -2.87 0.73
CA PHE A 120 -16.94 -1.76 0.33
C PHE A 120 -17.01 -0.69 1.43
N LEU A 121 -17.29 -1.09 2.68
CA LEU A 121 -17.28 -0.18 3.83
C LEU A 121 -15.89 0.42 4.09
N TYR A 122 -14.81 -0.33 3.86
CA TYR A 122 -13.44 0.16 3.99
C TYR A 122 -13.15 1.27 2.98
N LEU A 123 -13.56 1.11 1.73
CA LEU A 123 -13.37 2.09 0.65
C LEU A 123 -14.24 3.34 0.82
N LEU A 124 -15.41 3.22 1.45
CA LEU A 124 -16.28 4.36 1.76
C LEU A 124 -15.75 5.26 2.88
N ASN A 125 -14.74 4.81 3.65
CA ASN A 125 -14.15 5.60 4.72
C ASN A 125 -12.88 6.31 4.21
N PRO A 126 -12.95 7.61 3.83
CA PRO A 126 -11.78 8.33 3.29
C PRO A 126 -10.60 8.41 4.25
N SER A 127 -10.84 8.27 5.56
CA SER A 127 -9.80 8.20 6.60
C SER A 127 -9.04 6.86 6.61
N ALA A 128 -9.60 5.80 6.03
CA ALA A 128 -9.00 4.47 6.04
C ALA A 128 -7.79 4.36 5.10
N SER A 129 -7.75 5.14 4.01
CA SER A 129 -6.63 5.22 3.06
C SER A 129 -5.54 6.24 3.46
N ALA A 130 -5.70 6.90 4.61
CA ALA A 130 -4.84 7.99 5.08
C ALA A 130 -4.05 7.68 6.37
N THR A 131 -4.23 6.49 6.96
CA THR A 131 -3.51 6.06 8.19
C THR A 131 -2.39 5.09 7.88
#